data_AF-A0A955YTX6-F1
#
_entry.id   AF-A0A955YTX6-F1
#
_cell.length_a   1.000
_cell.length_b   1.000
_cell.length_c   1.000
_cell.angle_alpha   90.00
_cell.angle_beta   90.00
_cell.angle_gamma   90.00
#
_symmetry.space_group_name_H-M   'P 1'
#
loop_
_entity.id
_entity.type
_entity.pdbx_description
1 polymer ?
#
loop_
_entity_poly.entity_id
_entity_poly.type
_entity_poly.pdbx_seq_one_letter_code
_entity_poly.pdbx_strand_id
1 'polypeptide(L)' 'MATDTNRERALELALGSIEKAYGKGSIMRLGDPAMHVDVPVVPTGSISLDLALGIGGYAKGRIVEIYG' A
#
# COMPACT_ATOMS: atom_id res chain seq x y z
N MET A 1 -21.68 -14.01 17.63
CA MET A 1 -20.74 -12.97 18.11
C MET A 1 -21.40 -11.63 17.87
N ALA A 2 -21.74 -10.91 18.93
CA ALA A 2 -22.34 -9.57 18.85
C ALA A 2 -21.26 -8.49 19.03
N THR A 3 -20.13 -8.64 18.33
CA THR A 3 -18.89 -7.89 18.58
C THR A 3 -18.24 -7.30 17.34
N ASP A 4 -18.84 -7.44 16.15
CA ASP A 4 -18.13 -7.15 14.91
C ASP A 4 -18.18 -5.68 14.49
N THR A 5 -19.33 -5.02 14.53
CA THR A 5 -19.48 -3.64 13.99
C THR A 5 -18.75 -2.57 14.80
N ASN A 6 -18.80 -2.62 16.13
CA ASN A 6 -18.08 -1.65 16.97
C ASN A 6 -16.55 -1.85 16.88
N ARG A 7 -16.11 -3.10 16.73
CA ARG A 7 -14.69 -3.44 16.57
C ARG A 7 -14.16 -2.99 15.21
N GLU A 8 -14.91 -3.23 14.14
CA GLU A 8 -14.58 -2.77 12.78
C GLU A 8 -14.48 -1.25 12.72
N ARG A 9 -15.45 -0.53 13.31
CA ARG A 9 -15.42 0.93 13.35
C ARG A 9 -14.23 1.48 14.12
N ALA A 10 -13.92 0.90 15.27
CA ALA A 10 -12.74 1.28 16.05
C ALA A 10 -11.44 1.01 15.29
N LEU A 11 -11.38 -0.11 14.55
CA LEU A 11 -10.26 -0.45 13.69
C LEU A 11 -10.08 0.57 12.55
N GLU A 12 -11.15 0.93 11.83
CA GLU A 12 -11.09 1.93 10.76
C GLU A 12 -10.63 3.30 11.25
N LEU A 13 -11.12 3.74 12.42
CA LEU A 13 -10.68 4.99 13.04
C LEU A 13 -9.19 4.97 13.39
N ALA A 14 -8.69 3.85 13.91
CA ALA A 14 -7.28 3.68 14.24
C ALA A 14 -6.41 3.69 12.97
N LEU A 15 -6.82 2.97 11.92
CA LEU A 15 -6.13 2.94 10.63
C LEU A 15 -6.04 4.34 10.01
N GLY A 16 -7.15 5.09 9.97
CA GLY A 16 -7.15 6.46 9.46
C GLY A 16 -6.29 7.42 10.29
N SER A 17 -6.21 7.21 11.61
CA SER A 17 -5.34 8.02 12.49
C SER A 17 -3.86 7.81 12.19
N ILE A 18 -3.45 6.55 11.94
CA ILE A 18 -2.07 6.20 11.57
C ILE A 18 -1.71 6.81 10.21
N GLU A 19 -2.59 6.65 9.22
CA GLU A 19 -2.36 7.16 7.86
C GLU A 19 -2.24 8.69 7.83
N LYS A 20 -3.05 9.39 8.63
CA LYS A 20 -2.95 10.85 8.76
C LYS A 20 -1.64 11.31 9.40
N ALA A 21 -1.15 10.58 10.41
CA ALA A 21 0.06 10.96 11.15
C ALA A 21 1.35 10.67 10.37
N TYR A 22 1.40 9.54 9.65
CA TYR A 22 2.63 9.03 9.04
C TYR A 22 2.60 9.01 7.50
N GLY A 23 1.49 9.44 6.90
CA GLY A 23 1.29 9.51 5.46
C GLY A 23 0.61 8.26 4.89
N LYS A 24 0.16 8.39 3.63
CA LYS A 24 -0.50 7.33 2.88
C LYS A 24 0.40 6.10 2.75
N GLY A 25 -0.18 4.92 2.99
CA GLY A 25 0.54 3.65 2.93
C GLY A 25 1.41 3.31 4.14
N SER A 26 1.34 4.10 5.22
CA SER A 26 1.97 3.76 6.50
C SER A 26 1.35 2.53 7.18
N ILE A 27 0.10 2.21 6.84
CA ILE A 27 -0.57 0.96 7.21
C ILE A 27 -1.48 0.51 6.07
N MET A 28 -1.49 -0.79 5.76
CA MET A 28 -2.23 -1.36 4.64
C MET A 28 -2.69 -2.77 4.97
N ARG A 29 -3.75 -3.24 4.31
CA ARG A 29 -4.13 -4.66 4.33
C ARG A 29 -3.39 -5.39 3.22
N LEU A 30 -2.72 -6.48 3.56
CA LEU A 30 -2.06 -7.33 2.57
C LEU A 30 -3.10 -7.95 1.64
N GLY A 31 -2.89 -7.80 0.33
CA GLY A 31 -3.79 -8.34 -0.71
C GLY A 31 -5.00 -7.47 -1.02
N ASP A 32 -5.09 -6.25 -0.47
CA ASP A 32 -6.14 -5.29 -0.85
C ASP A 32 -5.85 -4.67 -2.24
N PRO A 33 -6.63 -5.00 -3.27
CA PRO A 33 -6.41 -4.48 -4.63
C PRO A 33 -6.72 -2.99 -4.76
N ALA A 34 -7.47 -2.40 -3.82
CA ALA A 34 -7.80 -0.98 -3.81
C ALA A 34 -6.63 -0.09 -3.33
N MET A 35 -5.54 -0.69 -2.84
CA MET A 35 -4.33 0.02 -2.38
C MET A 35 -3.40 0.47 -3.51
N HIS A 36 -3.86 0.50 -4.76
CA HIS A 36 -3.12 1.13 -5.85
C HIS A 36 -2.92 2.62 -5.55
N VAL A 37 -1.71 2.97 -5.12
CA VAL A 37 -1.30 4.36 -4.97
C VAL A 37 -0.91 4.85 -6.36
N ASP A 38 -1.63 5.83 -6.87
CA ASP A 38 -1.32 6.44 -8.15
C ASP A 38 -0.03 7.28 -8.01
N VAL A 39 1.08 6.70 -8.46
CA VAL A 39 2.40 7.32 -8.47
C VAL A 39 3.04 7.17 -9.85
N PRO A 40 3.76 8.19 -10.33
CA PRO A 40 4.55 8.03 -11.55
C PRO A 40 5.60 6.94 -11.39
N VAL A 41 5.66 6.00 -12.34
CA VAL A 41 6.60 4.87 -12.31
C VAL A 41 7.56 4.85 -13.50
N VAL A 42 8.64 4.09 -13.35
CA VAL A 42 9.54 3.65 -14.42
C VAL A 42 9.42 2.13 -14.54
N PRO A 43 9.06 1.55 -15.70
CA PRO A 43 8.92 0.10 -15.85
C PRO A 43 10.22 -0.64 -15.52
N THR A 44 10.10 -1.83 -14.92
CA THR A 44 11.28 -2.66 -14.58
C THR A 44 11.89 -3.34 -15.79
N GLY A 45 11.13 -3.44 -16.90
CA GLY A 45 11.50 -4.22 -18.08
C GLY A 45 11.12 -5.70 -17.99
N SER A 46 10.53 -6.13 -16.87
CA SER A 46 9.97 -7.47 -16.67
C SER A 46 8.50 -7.39 -16.30
N ILE A 47 7.63 -7.96 -17.13
CA ILE A 47 6.18 -7.91 -16.91
C ILE A 47 5.76 -8.56 -15.58
N SER A 48 6.44 -9.63 -15.18
CA SER A 48 6.14 -10.32 -13.92
C SER A 48 6.51 -9.47 -12.72
N LEU A 49 7.62 -8.72 -12.80
CA LEU A 49 8.06 -7.84 -11.73
C LEU A 49 7.20 -6.58 -11.65
N ASP A 50 6.82 -5.99 -12.79
CA ASP A 50 5.91 -4.84 -12.84
C ASP A 50 4.55 -5.16 -12.19
N LEU A 51 4.02 -6.37 -12.44
CA LEU A 51 2.81 -6.87 -11.80
C LEU A 51 3.01 -7.13 -10.30
N ALA A 52 4.13 -7.75 -9.92
CA ALA A 52 4.43 -8.06 -8.53
C ALA A 52 4.60 -6.80 -7.66
N LEU A 53 5.16 -5.72 -8.22
CA LEU A 53 5.27 -4.43 -7.54
C LEU A 53 3.90 -3.75 -7.32
N GLY A 54 2.85 -4.19 -8.01
CA GLY A 54 1.48 -3.68 -7.85
C GLY A 54 1.27 -2.23 -8.32
N ILE A 55 2.31 -1.56 -8.79
CA ILE A 55 2.24 -0.19 -9.35
C ILE A 55 2.80 -0.10 -10.77
N GLY A 56 3.21 -1.23 -11.36
CA GLY A 56 3.71 -1.30 -12.73
C GLY A 56 5.17 -0.91 -12.92
N GLY A 57 5.96 -0.74 -11.84
CA GLY A 57 7.40 -0.46 -11.93
C GLY A 57 7.98 0.22 -10.70
N TYR A 58 9.15 0.82 -10.85
CA TYR A 58 9.83 1.59 -9.80
C TYR A 58 9.17 2.96 -9.60
N ALA A 59 8.78 3.28 -8.37
CA ALA A 59 8.18 4.58 -8.04
C ALA A 59 9.18 5.74 -8.20
N LYS A 60 8.82 6.77 -8.95
CA LYS A 60 9.65 7.98 -9.11
C LYS A 60 9.74 8.76 -7.80
N GLY A 61 10.90 9.34 -7.54
CA GLY A 61 11.15 10.14 -6.32
C GLY A 61 11.27 9.30 -5.04
N ARG A 62 11.40 7.97 -5.16
CA ARG A 62 11.63 7.05 -4.05
C ARG A 62 12.97 6.35 -4.21
N ILE A 63 13.58 5.99 -3.09
CA ILE A 63 14.79 5.19 -3.04
C ILE A 63 14.39 3.72 -3.19
N VAL A 64 15.06 2.99 -4.08
CA VAL A 64 14.88 1.56 -4.31
C VAL A 64 16.21 0.87 -4.02
N GLU A 65 16.16 -0.23 -3.27
CA GLU A 65 17.32 -1.07 -2.99
C GLU A 65 17.23 -2.37 -3.79
N ILE A 66 18.31 -2.73 -4.48
CA ILE A 66 18.47 -4.00 -5.19
C ILE A 66 19.80 -4.58 -4.73
N TYR A 67 19.75 -5.76 -4.10
CA TYR A 67 20.92 -6.47 -3.59
C TYR A 67 20.94 -7.91 -4.10
N GLY A 68 22.13 -8.52 -4.07
CA GLY A 68 22.40 -9.87 -4.55
C GLY A 68 23.89 -10.16 -4.53
#